data_AF-A0A3M1P1A0-F1
#
_entry.id   AF-A0A3M1P1A0-F1
#
_cell.length_a   1.000
_cell.length_b   1.000
_cell.length_c   1.000
_cell.angle_alpha   90.00
_cell.angle_beta   90.00
_cell.angle_gamma   90.00
#
_symmetry.space_group_name_H-M   'P 1'
#
loop_
_entity.id
_entity.type
_entity.pdbx_description
1 polymer ?
#
loop_
_entity_poly.entity_id
_entity_poly.type
_entity_poly.pdbx_seq_one_letter_code
_entity_poly.pdbx_strand_id
1 'polypeptide(L)'
;GAPLLVEPPSRGRDADRQNAGPCFCVELCLTEAPPPPVIEALPVFTHLGGYNYEDDVNSLPSQNGLTKTSGRAFYSNVRLNGVLPKTLNGQPMEYRFEVRELDASGTPLGPWTPVTLAQIAKTYIGKLERANPDFPGTSLNPIEAVDYVVGTPAADELAAGTHTDAHGDWIQVPQESSNPLGPTGFFTPNGNMISLITGSLASFATVDLETPGPLAAGQSATATGQPLAQNRHFAIRMMVREVGTTGPGTVAGTCQNVAVENTRYRTLHHPAWMAQLKTSALAVAMVDVEELIVNGCSGIGDTLTVNYTAAHPNLGTITLTMTGPGGPYTLALTPNAGATPPNQFGTATLAPPDSVGALAPCAYIVTLSVQVLLTTGDSVPDNLIDQIAFCKA
;
A
#
# COMPACT_ATOMS: atom_id res chain seq x y z
N GLY A 1 -30.76 -6.30 -46.63
CA GLY A 1 -31.11 -4.89 -46.42
C GLY A 1 -31.79 -4.38 -47.67
N ALA A 2 -32.91 -3.66 -47.53
CA ALA A 2 -33.55 -2.98 -48.66
C ALA A 2 -32.82 -1.65 -48.92
N PRO A 3 -32.48 -1.31 -50.18
CA PRO A 3 -31.86 -0.03 -50.50
C PRO A 3 -32.84 1.12 -50.20
N LEU A 4 -32.36 2.13 -49.47
CA LEU A 4 -33.13 3.33 -49.11
C LEU A 4 -33.39 4.26 -50.29
N LEU A 5 -32.57 4.16 -51.36
CA LEU A 5 -32.74 4.88 -52.61
C LEU A 5 -32.17 4.01 -53.73
N VAL A 6 -32.96 3.80 -54.79
CA VAL A 6 -32.52 3.13 -56.02
C VAL A 6 -32.70 4.12 -57.16
N GLU A 7 -31.59 4.74 -57.57
CA GLU A 7 -31.61 5.69 -58.68
C GLU A 7 -31.25 4.98 -60.01
N PRO A 8 -32.06 5.11 -61.08
CA PRO A 8 -31.74 4.50 -62.35
C PRO A 8 -30.53 5.18 -63.01
N PRO A 9 -29.66 4.44 -63.73
CA PRO A 9 -28.45 4.99 -64.34
C PRO A 9 -28.66 6.19 -65.27
N SER A 10 -29.87 6.36 -65.82
CA SER A 10 -30.24 7.47 -66.71
C SER A 10 -30.28 8.83 -66.02
N ARG A 11 -30.52 8.89 -64.71
CA ARG A 11 -30.61 10.15 -63.93
C ARG A 11 -29.27 10.84 -63.72
N GLY A 12 -28.16 10.11 -63.81
CA GLY A 12 -26.81 10.66 -63.61
C GLY A 12 -26.39 11.72 -64.64
N ARG A 13 -27.21 11.95 -65.68
CA ARG A 13 -26.98 12.98 -66.71
C ARG A 13 -27.93 14.17 -66.60
N ASP A 14 -28.84 14.17 -65.62
CA ASP A 14 -29.74 15.30 -65.40
C ASP A 14 -28.96 16.51 -64.87
N ALA A 15 -29.47 17.71 -65.15
CA ALA A 15 -28.78 18.97 -64.83
C ALA A 15 -28.54 19.16 -63.33
N ASP A 16 -29.33 18.51 -62.46
CA ASP A 16 -29.19 18.49 -61.00
C ASP A 16 -28.18 17.44 -60.47
N ARG A 17 -27.51 16.72 -61.37
CA ARG A 17 -26.56 15.63 -61.06
C ARG A 17 -25.24 15.74 -61.81
N GLN A 18 -25.13 16.68 -62.75
CA GLN A 18 -23.89 16.95 -63.48
C GLN A 18 -22.82 17.52 -62.53
N ASN A 19 -21.65 16.87 -62.45
CA ASN A 19 -20.50 17.24 -61.61
C ASN A 19 -20.66 17.05 -60.09
N ALA A 20 -21.65 16.29 -59.63
CA ALA A 20 -21.69 15.82 -58.24
C ALA A 20 -20.70 14.64 -58.06
N GLY A 21 -19.74 14.77 -57.12
CA GLY A 21 -18.81 13.69 -56.78
C GLY A 21 -19.51 12.48 -56.13
N PRO A 22 -18.83 11.33 -55.92
CA PRO A 22 -19.42 10.09 -55.42
C PRO A 22 -19.98 10.14 -53.98
N CYS A 23 -19.98 11.31 -53.35
CA CYS A 23 -20.51 11.54 -52.02
C CYS A 23 -21.78 12.38 -52.12
N PHE A 24 -22.94 11.71 -52.12
CA PHE A 24 -24.22 12.37 -51.88
C PHE A 24 -24.44 12.45 -50.36
N CYS A 25 -24.55 13.68 -49.82
CA CYS A 25 -24.94 13.88 -48.43
C CYS A 25 -26.43 13.56 -48.28
N VAL A 26 -26.75 12.47 -47.59
CA VAL A 26 -28.11 12.19 -47.13
C VAL A 26 -28.34 12.88 -45.79
N GLU A 27 -29.37 13.72 -45.71
CA GLU A 27 -29.82 14.30 -44.45
C GLU A 27 -30.85 13.33 -43.84
N LEU A 28 -30.39 12.54 -42.86
CA LEU A 28 -31.24 11.59 -42.14
C LEU A 28 -32.13 12.36 -41.15
N CYS A 29 -33.35 12.70 -41.59
CA CYS A 29 -34.39 13.23 -40.71
C CYS A 29 -34.93 12.10 -39.82
N LEU A 30 -34.25 11.82 -38.71
CA LEU A 30 -34.81 10.98 -37.66
C LEU A 30 -35.92 11.77 -36.97
N THR A 31 -37.11 11.18 -36.84
CA THR A 31 -38.26 11.77 -36.12
C THR A 31 -37.96 12.04 -34.65
N GLU A 32 -36.96 11.34 -34.10
CA GLU A 32 -36.42 11.55 -32.76
C GLU A 32 -34.90 11.64 -32.87
N ALA A 33 -34.30 12.65 -32.22
CA ALA A 33 -32.87 12.66 -32.03
C ALA A 33 -32.48 11.36 -31.29
N PRO A 34 -31.37 10.69 -31.66
CA PRO A 34 -30.85 9.60 -30.83
C PRO A 34 -30.72 10.13 -29.40
N PRO A 35 -31.12 9.35 -28.37
CA PRO A 35 -30.92 9.79 -27.00
C PRO A 35 -29.45 10.20 -26.84
N PRO A 36 -29.17 11.34 -26.16
CA PRO A 36 -27.80 11.72 -25.91
C PRO A 36 -27.09 10.52 -25.28
N PRO A 37 -25.84 10.22 -25.70
CA PRO A 37 -25.11 9.10 -25.12
C PRO A 37 -25.13 9.29 -23.60
N VAL A 38 -25.45 8.23 -22.87
CA VAL A 38 -25.38 8.25 -21.41
C VAL A 38 -23.93 8.56 -21.06
N ILE A 39 -23.68 9.78 -20.59
CA ILE A 39 -22.36 10.18 -20.10
C ILE A 39 -22.26 9.61 -18.69
N GLU A 40 -21.83 8.36 -18.58
CA GLU A 40 -21.44 7.76 -17.30
C GLU A 40 -19.92 7.84 -17.12
N ALA A 41 -19.49 7.94 -15.86
CA ALA A 41 -18.07 7.85 -15.54
C ALA A 41 -17.58 6.42 -15.80
N LEU A 42 -16.41 6.27 -16.43
CA LEU A 42 -15.82 4.95 -16.65
C LEU A 42 -15.16 4.45 -15.35
N PRO A 43 -15.31 3.16 -15.01
CA PRO A 43 -14.58 2.59 -13.89
C PRO A 43 -13.09 2.58 -14.20
N VAL A 44 -12.27 2.98 -13.22
CA VAL A 44 -10.81 2.90 -13.36
C VAL A 44 -10.14 2.84 -11.99
N PHE A 45 -9.26 1.86 -11.79
CA PHE A 45 -8.31 1.78 -10.70
C PHE A 45 -7.08 2.63 -11.03
N THR A 46 -6.68 3.52 -10.13
CA THR A 46 -5.60 4.49 -10.38
C THR A 46 -4.63 4.68 -9.22
N HIS A 47 -4.98 4.26 -7.99
CA HIS A 47 -4.16 4.58 -6.82
C HIS A 47 -3.95 3.43 -5.83
N LEU A 48 -2.76 3.42 -5.22
CA LEU A 48 -2.38 2.62 -4.05
C LEU A 48 -2.33 3.54 -2.82
N GLY A 49 -3.37 3.53 -1.99
CA GLY A 49 -3.63 4.54 -0.97
C GLY A 49 -3.77 5.92 -1.62
N GLY A 50 -2.99 6.88 -1.15
CA GLY A 50 -2.91 8.22 -1.75
C GLY A 50 -1.98 8.35 -2.97
N TYR A 51 -1.29 7.29 -3.40
CA TYR A 51 -0.32 7.35 -4.50
C TYR A 51 -0.98 7.00 -5.82
N ASN A 52 -0.96 7.90 -6.81
CA ASN A 52 -1.28 7.55 -8.18
C ASN A 52 -0.18 6.62 -8.69
N TYR A 53 -0.52 5.39 -9.09
CA TYR A 53 0.52 4.43 -9.47
C TYR A 53 1.24 4.81 -10.76
N GLU A 54 0.68 5.65 -11.62
CA GLU A 54 1.36 6.12 -12.84
C GLU A 54 2.36 7.24 -12.52
N ASP A 55 1.97 8.16 -11.64
CA ASP A 55 2.72 9.39 -11.38
C ASP A 55 3.64 9.29 -10.17
N ASP A 56 3.25 8.57 -9.12
CA ASP A 56 3.94 8.55 -7.83
C ASP A 56 4.68 7.24 -7.53
N VAL A 57 4.49 6.21 -8.38
CA VAL A 57 5.15 4.90 -8.24
C VAL A 57 5.93 4.56 -9.50
N ASN A 58 7.11 3.98 -9.33
CA ASN A 58 7.91 3.38 -10.39
C ASN A 58 7.27 2.06 -10.85
N SER A 59 6.07 2.14 -11.45
CA SER A 59 5.15 1.01 -11.62
C SER A 59 5.22 0.28 -12.96
N LEU A 60 6.08 0.71 -13.89
CA LEU A 60 6.29 -0.03 -15.14
C LEU A 60 7.03 -1.35 -14.87
N PRO A 61 6.94 -2.36 -15.76
CA PRO A 61 7.40 -3.72 -15.46
C PRO A 61 8.88 -3.74 -15.07
N SER A 62 9.76 -3.08 -15.84
CA SER A 62 11.20 -3.04 -15.60
C SER A 62 11.64 -2.07 -14.50
N GLN A 63 10.71 -1.36 -13.86
CA GLN A 63 11.01 -0.43 -12.78
C GLN A 63 11.00 -1.13 -11.42
N ASN A 64 11.40 -0.43 -10.36
CA ASN A 64 11.59 -1.03 -9.04
C ASN A 64 10.31 -1.14 -8.18
N GLY A 65 9.16 -0.68 -8.65
CA GLY A 65 7.89 -0.74 -7.91
C GLY A 65 7.82 0.11 -6.64
N LEU A 66 8.85 0.92 -6.34
CA LEU A 66 8.90 1.81 -5.18
C LEU A 66 8.23 3.15 -5.48
N THR A 67 7.80 3.88 -4.45
CA THR A 67 7.34 5.26 -4.62
C THR A 67 8.46 6.15 -5.16
N LYS A 68 8.17 7.03 -6.13
CA LYS A 68 9.19 7.84 -6.83
C LYS A 68 9.91 8.81 -5.91
N THR A 69 9.15 9.55 -5.09
CA THR A 69 9.69 10.64 -4.26
C THR A 69 10.43 10.12 -3.04
N SER A 70 9.93 9.05 -2.41
CA SER A 70 10.43 8.60 -1.10
C SER A 70 11.06 7.22 -1.10
N GLY A 71 11.07 6.52 -2.24
CA GLY A 71 11.70 5.21 -2.38
C GLY A 71 11.08 4.13 -1.48
N ARG A 72 9.77 4.24 -1.18
CA ARG A 72 9.09 3.34 -0.23
C ARG A 72 8.48 2.13 -0.93
N ALA A 73 8.58 0.97 -0.30
CA ALA A 73 7.79 -0.21 -0.65
C ALA A 73 6.46 -0.22 0.12
N PHE A 74 5.47 -0.94 -0.40
CA PHE A 74 4.16 -1.07 0.23
C PHE A 74 4.11 -2.21 1.24
N TYR A 75 3.33 -2.08 2.31
CA TYR A 75 3.18 -3.13 3.33
C TYR A 75 1.83 -3.08 4.04
N SER A 76 1.53 -4.13 4.81
CA SER A 76 0.31 -4.28 5.61
C SER A 76 -0.95 -4.22 4.73
N ASN A 77 -1.83 -3.26 4.98
CA ASN A 77 -3.07 -3.09 4.27
C ASN A 77 -2.92 -1.88 3.34
N VAL A 78 -3.16 -2.08 2.04
CA VAL A 78 -3.06 -1.03 1.03
C VAL A 78 -4.41 -0.83 0.39
N ARG A 79 -4.95 0.37 0.55
CA ARG A 79 -6.22 0.75 -0.05
C ARG A 79 -6.06 0.87 -1.58
N LEU A 80 -6.97 0.30 -2.36
CA LEU A 80 -7.02 0.43 -3.81
C LEU A 80 -8.14 1.39 -4.15
N ASN A 81 -7.83 2.46 -4.89
CA ASN A 81 -8.76 3.54 -5.18
C ASN A 81 -8.85 3.87 -6.67
N GLY A 82 -9.94 4.56 -7.03
CA GLY A 82 -10.12 5.17 -8.33
C GLY A 82 -11.58 5.61 -8.55
N VAL A 83 -12.07 5.48 -9.77
CA VAL A 83 -13.45 5.83 -10.12
C VAL A 83 -14.31 4.57 -10.06
N LEU A 84 -15.36 4.61 -9.24
CA LEU A 84 -16.30 3.51 -9.03
C LEU A 84 -17.73 3.97 -9.37
N PRO A 85 -18.13 3.96 -10.67
CA PRO A 85 -19.49 4.26 -11.06
C PRO A 85 -20.48 3.19 -10.56
N LYS A 86 -21.75 3.56 -10.38
CA LYS A 86 -22.80 2.59 -10.05
C LYS A 86 -23.10 1.65 -11.21
N THR A 87 -23.03 2.17 -12.43
CA THR A 87 -23.40 1.46 -13.65
C THR A 87 -22.21 1.27 -14.59
N LEU A 88 -22.32 0.24 -15.42
CA LEU A 88 -21.51 -0.01 -16.60
C LEU A 88 -22.48 -0.29 -17.76
N ASN A 89 -22.40 0.49 -18.83
CA ASN A 89 -23.36 0.53 -19.93
C ASN A 89 -24.81 0.73 -19.46
N GLY A 90 -25.01 1.53 -18.39
CA GLY A 90 -26.33 1.73 -17.77
C GLY A 90 -26.89 0.53 -16.99
N GLN A 91 -26.15 -0.58 -16.87
CA GLN A 91 -26.50 -1.73 -16.03
C GLN A 91 -25.74 -1.70 -14.71
N PRO A 92 -26.26 -2.29 -13.61
CA PRO A 92 -25.53 -2.41 -12.35
C PRO A 92 -24.14 -3.02 -12.53
N MET A 93 -23.13 -2.42 -11.91
CA MET A 93 -21.73 -2.85 -12.04
C MET A 93 -21.29 -3.71 -10.86
N GLU A 94 -20.43 -4.70 -11.13
CA GLU A 94 -19.61 -5.38 -10.14
C GLU A 94 -18.12 -5.38 -10.55
N TYR A 95 -17.24 -5.48 -9.57
CA TYR A 95 -15.80 -5.41 -9.77
C TYR A 95 -15.05 -6.43 -8.92
N ARG A 96 -13.83 -6.75 -9.32
CA ARG A 96 -12.87 -7.52 -8.53
C ARG A 96 -11.45 -7.07 -8.84
N PHE A 97 -10.50 -7.54 -8.06
CA PHE A 97 -9.08 -7.36 -8.33
C PHE A 97 -8.41 -8.68 -8.64
N GLU A 98 -7.38 -8.60 -9.47
CA GLU A 98 -6.46 -9.71 -9.72
C GLU A 98 -5.04 -9.25 -9.43
N VAL A 99 -4.22 -10.19 -8.97
CA VAL A 99 -2.80 -9.99 -8.72
C VAL A 99 -1.98 -11.01 -9.49
N ARG A 100 -0.72 -10.69 -9.71
CA ARG A 100 0.25 -11.64 -10.28
C ARG A 100 1.63 -11.29 -9.76
N GLU A 101 2.33 -12.29 -9.26
CA GLU A 101 3.71 -12.09 -8.81
C GLU A 101 4.66 -11.93 -10.00
N LEU A 102 5.67 -11.09 -9.80
CA LEU A 102 6.74 -10.79 -10.73
C LEU A 102 8.09 -11.13 -10.08
N ASP A 103 9.08 -11.46 -10.89
CA ASP A 103 10.47 -11.40 -10.44
C ASP A 103 10.97 -9.95 -10.34
N ALA A 104 12.20 -9.78 -9.82
CA ALA A 104 12.82 -8.46 -9.65
C ALA A 104 13.06 -7.70 -10.97
N SER A 105 12.95 -8.35 -12.12
CA SER A 105 13.06 -7.72 -13.45
C SER A 105 11.71 -7.30 -14.03
N GLY A 106 10.60 -7.60 -13.33
CA GLY A 106 9.24 -7.35 -13.80
C GLY A 106 8.65 -8.49 -14.63
N THR A 107 9.31 -9.63 -14.70
CA THR A 107 8.82 -10.78 -15.47
C THR A 107 7.78 -11.55 -14.65
N PRO A 108 6.60 -11.85 -15.22
CA PRO A 108 5.58 -12.61 -14.52
C PRO A 108 6.02 -14.02 -14.12
N LEU A 109 5.78 -14.39 -12.86
CA LEU A 109 6.09 -15.72 -12.31
C LEU A 109 4.92 -16.72 -12.43
N GLY A 110 3.72 -16.24 -12.78
CA GLY A 110 2.51 -17.07 -12.88
C GLY A 110 1.38 -16.37 -13.64
N PRO A 111 0.18 -16.97 -13.70
CA PRO A 111 -1.01 -16.32 -14.25
C PRO A 111 -1.55 -15.25 -13.30
N TRP A 112 -2.51 -14.46 -13.77
CA TRP A 112 -3.33 -13.62 -12.89
C TRP A 112 -4.20 -14.48 -11.98
N THR A 113 -4.22 -14.15 -10.70
CA THR A 113 -5.05 -14.80 -9.68
C THR A 113 -6.04 -13.80 -9.09
N PRO A 114 -7.32 -14.17 -8.92
CA PRO A 114 -8.29 -13.32 -8.24
C PRO A 114 -7.88 -13.05 -6.79
N VAL A 115 -8.06 -11.80 -6.36
CA VAL A 115 -8.03 -11.44 -4.94
C VAL A 115 -9.30 -11.96 -4.30
N THR A 116 -9.16 -12.80 -3.27
CA THR A 116 -10.29 -13.37 -2.53
C THR A 116 -10.78 -12.44 -1.43
N LEU A 117 -12.02 -12.63 -0.95
CA LEU A 117 -12.56 -11.85 0.18
C LEU A 117 -11.68 -11.93 1.44
N ALA A 118 -10.99 -13.05 1.68
CA ALA A 118 -10.08 -13.19 2.83
C ALA A 118 -8.81 -12.35 2.72
N GLN A 119 -8.47 -11.87 1.53
CA GLN A 119 -7.33 -10.98 1.26
C GLN A 119 -7.74 -9.49 1.26
N ILE A 120 -9.01 -9.20 1.59
CA ILE A 120 -9.57 -7.86 1.66
C ILE A 120 -9.85 -7.53 3.13
N ALA A 121 -9.20 -6.50 3.64
CA ALA A 121 -9.55 -5.90 4.92
C ALA A 121 -10.83 -5.07 4.77
N LYS A 122 -11.54 -4.87 5.89
CA LYS A 122 -12.74 -4.02 5.95
C LYS A 122 -12.46 -2.66 5.30
N THR A 123 -13.27 -2.30 4.31
CA THR A 123 -13.05 -1.08 3.51
C THR A 123 -14.33 -0.30 3.38
N TYR A 124 -14.32 0.97 3.78
CA TYR A 124 -15.40 1.91 3.53
C TYR A 124 -15.38 2.38 2.07
N ILE A 125 -16.42 2.06 1.29
CA ILE A 125 -16.50 2.33 -0.16
C ILE A 125 -17.45 3.48 -0.55
N GLY A 126 -18.15 4.03 0.43
CA GLY A 126 -19.09 5.14 0.24
C GLY A 126 -20.20 5.09 1.27
N LYS A 127 -21.15 6.00 1.18
CA LYS A 127 -22.25 6.13 2.16
C LYS A 127 -23.60 6.06 1.48
N LEU A 128 -24.58 5.52 2.19
CA LEU A 128 -25.99 5.65 1.87
C LEU A 128 -26.56 6.87 2.59
N GLU A 129 -27.05 7.85 1.83
CA GLU A 129 -27.83 8.95 2.37
C GLU A 129 -29.31 8.59 2.31
N ARG A 130 -29.99 8.59 3.46
CA ARG A 130 -31.42 8.27 3.54
C ARG A 130 -32.14 9.12 4.59
N ALA A 131 -33.48 9.11 4.54
CA ALA A 131 -34.30 9.77 5.55
C ALA A 131 -33.95 9.26 6.96
N ASN A 132 -33.68 10.19 7.87
CA ASN A 132 -33.36 9.87 9.24
C ASN A 132 -34.64 9.51 10.01
N PRO A 133 -34.81 8.26 10.49
CA PRO A 133 -36.02 7.86 11.21
C PRO A 133 -36.20 8.60 12.55
N ASP A 134 -35.11 9.14 13.11
CA ASP A 134 -35.11 9.88 14.36
C ASP A 134 -35.42 11.37 14.17
N PHE A 135 -35.64 11.84 12.94
CA PHE A 135 -36.00 13.24 12.66
C PHE A 135 -37.52 13.48 12.74
N PRO A 136 -37.99 14.60 13.34
CA PRO A 136 -37.23 15.65 14.04
C PRO A 136 -37.11 15.39 15.56
N GLY A 137 -37.15 14.13 15.99
CA GLY A 137 -37.16 13.71 17.39
C GLY A 137 -35.78 13.76 18.03
N THR A 138 -35.13 12.59 18.17
CA THR A 138 -33.80 12.46 18.78
C THR A 138 -32.68 12.95 17.88
N SER A 139 -32.95 13.20 16.59
CA SER A 139 -32.04 13.82 15.64
C SER A 139 -32.67 15.08 15.03
N LEU A 140 -31.87 16.15 14.91
CA LEU A 140 -32.25 17.37 14.19
C LEU A 140 -31.92 17.31 12.69
N ASN A 141 -31.21 16.27 12.25
CA ASN A 141 -30.81 16.10 10.85
C ASN A 141 -31.84 15.23 10.11
N PRO A 142 -32.50 15.74 9.04
CA PRO A 142 -33.51 14.97 8.30
C PRO A 142 -32.91 13.85 7.44
N ILE A 143 -31.60 13.86 7.22
CA ILE A 143 -30.85 12.85 6.50
C ILE A 143 -29.82 12.24 7.45
N GLU A 144 -29.72 10.92 7.43
CA GLU A 144 -28.61 10.18 8.01
C GLU A 144 -27.70 9.63 6.90
N ALA A 145 -26.43 9.46 7.22
CA ALA A 145 -25.46 8.78 6.37
C ALA A 145 -25.06 7.47 7.05
N VAL A 146 -25.22 6.36 6.32
CA VAL A 146 -24.86 5.02 6.77
C VAL A 146 -23.71 4.52 5.92
N ASP A 147 -22.64 4.04 6.55
CA ASP A 147 -21.44 3.65 5.83
C ASP A 147 -21.64 2.31 5.11
N TYR A 148 -21.25 2.26 3.83
CA TYR A 148 -21.17 1.04 3.04
C TYR A 148 -19.74 0.50 3.07
N VAL A 149 -19.60 -0.77 3.40
CA VAL A 149 -18.31 -1.44 3.54
C VAL A 149 -18.21 -2.71 2.70
N VAL A 150 -16.99 -3.00 2.23
CA VAL A 150 -16.60 -4.35 1.80
C VAL A 150 -15.99 -5.07 3.00
N GLY A 151 -16.45 -6.30 3.25
CA GLY A 151 -16.09 -7.09 4.42
C GLY A 151 -17.22 -7.12 5.47
N THR A 152 -16.89 -7.52 6.70
CA THR A 152 -17.87 -7.64 7.77
C THR A 152 -18.32 -6.26 8.27
N PRO A 153 -19.62 -5.91 8.16
CA PRO A 153 -20.13 -4.63 8.65
C PRO A 153 -20.26 -4.63 10.18
N ALA A 154 -20.10 -3.46 10.79
CA ALA A 154 -20.57 -3.18 12.14
C ALA A 154 -22.11 -3.08 12.18
N ALA A 155 -22.69 -2.92 13.38
CA ALA A 155 -24.14 -2.89 13.57
C ALA A 155 -24.83 -1.70 12.87
N ASP A 156 -24.08 -0.61 12.66
CA ASP A 156 -24.50 0.66 12.06
C ASP A 156 -23.98 0.86 10.64
N GLU A 157 -23.53 -0.22 9.99
CA GLU A 157 -22.98 -0.21 8.63
C GLU A 157 -23.75 -1.17 7.71
N LEU A 158 -23.59 -0.97 6.40
CA LEU A 158 -24.15 -1.84 5.37
C LEU A 158 -23.01 -2.55 4.63
N ALA A 159 -23.20 -3.83 4.34
CA ALA A 159 -22.26 -4.58 3.51
C ALA A 159 -22.59 -4.43 2.02
N ALA A 160 -21.57 -4.23 1.20
CA ALA A 160 -21.68 -4.42 -0.24
C ALA A 160 -22.01 -5.89 -0.55
N GLY A 161 -22.84 -6.11 -1.57
CA GLY A 161 -23.14 -7.46 -2.05
C GLY A 161 -21.89 -8.12 -2.65
N THR A 162 -21.75 -9.43 -2.48
CA THR A 162 -20.67 -10.20 -3.08
C THR A 162 -21.20 -11.43 -3.81
N HIS A 163 -20.60 -11.77 -4.94
CA HIS A 163 -20.94 -12.93 -5.74
C HIS A 163 -19.68 -13.70 -6.15
N THR A 164 -19.63 -15.01 -5.90
CA THR A 164 -18.50 -15.86 -6.28
C THR A 164 -18.87 -16.72 -7.48
N ASP A 165 -18.01 -16.74 -8.49
CA ASP A 165 -18.12 -17.61 -9.65
C ASP A 165 -16.77 -18.23 -10.06
N ALA A 166 -16.70 -18.82 -11.26
CA ALA A 166 -15.49 -19.45 -11.80
C ALA A 166 -14.32 -18.47 -12.01
N HIS A 167 -14.56 -17.16 -11.95
CA HIS A 167 -13.57 -16.10 -12.08
C HIS A 167 -13.21 -15.45 -10.73
N GLY A 168 -13.84 -15.86 -9.62
CA GLY A 168 -13.51 -15.41 -8.27
C GLY A 168 -14.63 -14.61 -7.60
N ASP A 169 -14.25 -13.82 -6.60
CA ASP A 169 -15.18 -13.03 -5.79
C ASP A 169 -15.40 -11.63 -6.42
N TRP A 170 -16.64 -11.36 -6.82
CA TRP A 170 -17.09 -10.07 -7.35
C TRP A 170 -17.79 -9.27 -6.25
N ILE A 171 -17.51 -7.97 -6.21
CA ILE A 171 -18.13 -7.01 -5.31
C ILE A 171 -19.11 -6.17 -6.12
N GLN A 172 -20.37 -6.21 -5.72
CA GLN A 172 -21.45 -5.46 -6.35
C GLN A 172 -21.44 -4.02 -5.83
N VAL A 173 -21.44 -3.05 -6.74
CA VAL A 173 -21.55 -1.65 -6.35
C VAL A 173 -22.98 -1.38 -5.88
N PRO A 174 -23.20 -0.74 -4.72
CA PRO A 174 -24.54 -0.40 -4.26
C PRO A 174 -25.30 0.48 -5.28
N GLN A 175 -26.57 0.18 -5.51
CA GLN A 175 -27.39 0.73 -6.60
C GLN A 175 -28.41 1.78 -6.15
N GLU A 176 -28.48 2.06 -4.84
CA GLU A 176 -29.41 3.02 -4.27
C GLU A 176 -29.22 4.38 -4.93
N SER A 177 -30.21 4.79 -5.70
CA SER A 177 -30.16 5.95 -6.59
C SER A 177 -31.43 6.79 -6.52
N SER A 178 -32.29 6.52 -5.53
CA SER A 178 -33.43 7.38 -5.20
C SER A 178 -32.95 8.69 -4.59
N ASN A 179 -33.79 9.73 -4.58
CA ASN A 179 -33.57 10.89 -3.71
C ASN A 179 -33.25 10.41 -2.26
N PRO A 180 -32.33 11.05 -1.50
CA PRO A 180 -32.14 10.73 -0.08
C PRO A 180 -33.42 10.68 0.76
N LEU A 181 -34.47 11.43 0.39
CA LEU A 181 -35.79 11.37 1.04
C LEU A 181 -36.73 10.28 0.47
N GLY A 182 -36.25 9.51 -0.51
CA GLY A 182 -36.96 8.40 -1.14
C GLY A 182 -36.81 7.09 -0.36
N PRO A 183 -37.55 6.05 -0.78
CA PRO A 183 -37.70 4.81 0.01
C PRO A 183 -36.43 3.98 0.14
N THR A 184 -35.44 4.17 -0.76
CA THR A 184 -34.21 3.38 -0.78
C THR A 184 -32.95 4.20 -0.49
N GLY A 185 -33.05 5.53 -0.37
CA GLY A 185 -31.89 6.42 -0.24
C GLY A 185 -31.02 6.54 -1.50
N PHE A 186 -29.87 7.21 -1.33
CA PHE A 186 -28.89 7.53 -2.36
C PHE A 186 -27.47 7.13 -1.92
N PHE A 187 -26.90 6.12 -2.57
CA PHE A 187 -25.50 5.74 -2.38
C PHE A 187 -24.57 6.76 -3.05
N THR A 188 -23.51 7.17 -2.36
CA THR A 188 -22.45 8.02 -2.92
C THR A 188 -21.10 7.30 -2.73
N PRO A 189 -20.45 6.85 -3.82
CA PRO A 189 -19.13 6.23 -3.73
C PRO A 189 -18.09 7.26 -3.29
N ASN A 190 -17.08 6.82 -2.53
CA ASN A 190 -15.99 7.67 -2.05
C ASN A 190 -14.66 7.48 -2.82
N GLY A 191 -14.66 6.61 -3.84
CA GLY A 191 -13.49 6.25 -4.64
C GLY A 191 -12.66 5.08 -4.11
N ASN A 192 -12.92 4.60 -2.88
CA ASN A 192 -12.30 3.41 -2.34
C ASN A 192 -12.97 2.17 -2.92
N MET A 193 -12.16 1.14 -3.17
CA MET A 193 -12.66 -0.11 -3.76
C MET A 193 -12.42 -1.30 -2.83
N ILE A 194 -11.17 -1.56 -2.44
CA ILE A 194 -10.81 -2.58 -1.44
C ILE A 194 -9.59 -2.12 -0.64
N SER A 195 -9.32 -2.76 0.49
CA SER A 195 -8.07 -2.63 1.25
C SER A 195 -7.35 -3.97 1.18
N LEU A 196 -6.37 -4.08 0.28
CA LEU A 196 -5.63 -5.30 0.01
C LEU A 196 -4.68 -5.63 1.17
N ILE A 197 -4.82 -6.83 1.74
CA ILE A 197 -3.92 -7.35 2.77
C ILE A 197 -2.66 -7.87 2.08
N THR A 198 -1.65 -7.02 1.90
CA THR A 198 -0.46 -7.34 1.10
C THR A 198 0.35 -8.52 1.64
N GLY A 199 0.33 -8.75 2.96
CA GLY A 199 0.97 -9.91 3.59
C GLY A 199 0.32 -11.26 3.25
N SER A 200 -0.87 -11.26 2.63
CA SER A 200 -1.57 -12.46 2.16
C SER A 200 -1.29 -12.80 0.69
N LEU A 201 -0.58 -11.93 -0.04
CA LEU A 201 -0.31 -12.12 -1.46
C LEU A 201 0.69 -13.24 -1.72
N ALA A 202 1.59 -13.45 -0.77
CA ALA A 202 2.57 -14.52 -0.79
C ALA A 202 3.19 -14.74 0.60
N SER A 203 4.06 -15.74 0.74
CA SER A 203 4.75 -16.01 2.00
C SER A 203 5.85 -14.98 2.30
N PHE A 204 5.74 -14.28 3.43
CA PHE A 204 6.80 -13.42 3.96
C PHE A 204 7.33 -14.05 5.24
N ALA A 205 8.28 -14.98 5.10
CA ALA A 205 8.83 -15.71 6.24
C ALA A 205 9.46 -14.75 7.25
N THR A 206 9.23 -15.00 8.54
CA THR A 206 9.96 -14.27 9.57
C THR A 206 11.43 -14.66 9.53
N VAL A 207 12.32 -13.67 9.46
CA VAL A 207 13.76 -13.87 9.53
C VAL A 207 14.13 -14.01 11.00
N ASP A 208 14.46 -15.24 11.41
CA ASP A 208 14.88 -15.55 12.78
C ASP A 208 16.38 -15.32 12.95
N LEU A 209 16.73 -14.24 13.65
CA LEU A 209 18.11 -13.87 13.99
C LEU A 209 18.46 -14.23 15.44
N GLU A 210 17.62 -14.98 16.13
CA GLU A 210 17.91 -15.56 17.45
C GLU A 210 18.59 -16.93 17.34
N THR A 211 18.28 -17.69 16.28
CA THR A 211 18.72 -19.08 16.07
C THR A 211 19.70 -19.17 14.90
N PRO A 212 20.80 -19.96 14.96
CA PRO A 212 21.22 -20.90 16.01
C PRO A 212 21.93 -20.27 17.21
N GLY A 213 22.24 -18.97 17.14
CA GLY A 213 22.73 -18.17 18.24
C GLY A 213 22.33 -16.71 17.98
N PRO A 214 22.04 -15.94 19.03
CA PRO A 214 21.46 -14.62 18.86
C PRO A 214 22.45 -13.69 18.16
N LEU A 215 21.96 -12.95 17.18
CA LEU A 215 22.70 -11.86 16.56
C LEU A 215 23.13 -10.85 17.63
N ALA A 216 24.43 -10.55 17.68
CA ALA A 216 24.94 -9.45 18.50
C ALA A 216 24.89 -8.13 17.72
N ALA A 217 24.58 -7.02 18.41
CA ALA A 217 24.72 -5.69 17.81
C ALA A 217 26.16 -5.48 17.33
N GLY A 218 26.34 -4.73 16.24
CA GLY A 218 27.64 -4.52 15.60
C GLY A 218 28.01 -5.61 14.58
N GLN A 219 27.24 -6.70 14.48
CA GLN A 219 27.40 -7.75 13.48
C GLN A 219 26.44 -7.58 12.30
N SER A 220 26.79 -8.16 11.16
CA SER A 220 25.90 -8.26 9.99
C SER A 220 24.63 -9.04 10.34
N ALA A 221 23.48 -8.60 9.84
CA ALA A 221 22.23 -9.38 9.98
C ALA A 221 22.31 -10.77 9.33
N THR A 222 23.28 -11.02 8.45
CA THR A 222 23.53 -12.34 7.85
C THR A 222 24.45 -13.24 8.68
N ALA A 223 24.97 -12.77 9.82
CA ALA A 223 25.93 -13.52 10.63
C ALA A 223 25.35 -14.80 11.23
N THR A 224 24.03 -14.89 11.34
CA THR A 224 23.30 -16.09 11.80
C THR A 224 23.08 -17.12 10.69
N GLY A 225 23.53 -16.84 9.46
CA GLY A 225 23.30 -17.66 8.27
C GLY A 225 21.98 -17.39 7.56
N GLN A 226 21.14 -16.49 8.09
CA GLN A 226 19.92 -16.06 7.41
C GLN A 226 20.24 -15.08 6.27
N PRO A 227 19.55 -15.18 5.11
CA PRO A 227 19.69 -14.21 4.04
C PRO A 227 19.03 -12.87 4.40
N LEU A 228 19.45 -11.79 3.74
CA LEU A 228 18.70 -10.53 3.79
C LEU A 228 17.36 -10.70 3.08
N ALA A 229 16.30 -10.12 3.66
CA ALA A 229 15.00 -10.04 3.02
C ALA A 229 15.07 -9.19 1.74
N GLN A 230 14.12 -9.41 0.84
CA GLN A 230 14.02 -8.71 -0.44
C GLN A 230 12.56 -8.37 -0.72
N ASN A 231 12.35 -7.21 -1.36
CA ASN A 231 11.04 -6.83 -1.87
C ASN A 231 10.49 -7.92 -2.80
N ARG A 232 9.20 -8.20 -2.65
CA ARG A 232 8.44 -8.98 -3.62
C ARG A 232 7.70 -8.04 -4.56
N HIS A 233 7.56 -8.44 -5.81
CA HIS A 233 6.98 -7.59 -6.84
C HIS A 233 5.65 -8.16 -7.34
N PHE A 234 4.65 -7.29 -7.50
CA PHE A 234 3.33 -7.70 -7.95
C PHE A 234 2.79 -6.77 -9.02
N ALA A 235 2.06 -7.31 -9.98
CA ALA A 235 1.13 -6.56 -10.81
C ALA A 235 -0.28 -6.66 -10.21
N ILE A 236 -1.06 -5.58 -10.26
CA ILE A 236 -2.43 -5.51 -9.71
C ILE A 236 -3.34 -4.88 -10.76
N ARG A 237 -4.49 -5.49 -11.05
CA ARG A 237 -5.48 -4.93 -11.97
C ARG A 237 -6.89 -5.05 -11.46
N MET A 238 -7.74 -4.12 -11.88
CA MET A 238 -9.17 -4.16 -11.63
C MET A 238 -9.88 -4.79 -12.83
N MET A 239 -10.85 -5.65 -12.53
CA MET A 239 -11.76 -6.23 -13.51
C MET A 239 -13.17 -5.75 -13.21
N VAL A 240 -13.93 -5.38 -14.24
CA VAL A 240 -15.33 -4.92 -14.13
C VAL A 240 -16.24 -5.64 -15.09
N ARG A 241 -17.50 -5.79 -14.70
CA ARG A 241 -18.57 -6.28 -15.58
C ARG A 241 -19.95 -5.85 -15.08
N GLU A 242 -20.95 -6.11 -15.91
CA GLU A 242 -22.36 -5.93 -15.56
C GLU A 242 -22.81 -7.09 -14.65
N VAL A 243 -23.58 -6.79 -13.62
CA VAL A 243 -24.14 -7.78 -12.69
C VAL A 243 -24.98 -8.80 -13.47
N GLY A 244 -24.79 -10.09 -13.16
CA GLY A 244 -25.51 -11.19 -13.81
C GLY A 244 -24.84 -11.71 -15.09
N THR A 245 -23.73 -11.11 -15.52
CA THR A 245 -22.88 -11.70 -16.56
C THR A 245 -21.95 -12.76 -15.97
N THR A 246 -21.60 -13.78 -16.76
CA THR A 246 -20.73 -14.90 -16.33
C THR A 246 -19.31 -14.83 -16.88
N GLY A 247 -18.98 -13.77 -17.62
CA GLY A 247 -17.67 -13.61 -18.26
C GLY A 247 -16.58 -13.11 -17.30
N PRO A 248 -15.30 -13.15 -17.71
CA PRO A 248 -14.16 -12.74 -16.87
C PRO A 248 -14.11 -11.23 -16.56
N GLY A 249 -14.97 -10.45 -17.21
CA GLY A 249 -15.00 -8.99 -17.18
C GLY A 249 -13.99 -8.34 -18.11
N THR A 250 -13.87 -7.02 -17.99
CA THR A 250 -12.95 -6.17 -18.74
C THR A 250 -11.98 -5.47 -17.78
N VAL A 251 -10.76 -5.19 -18.25
CA VAL A 251 -9.75 -4.53 -17.43
C VAL A 251 -10.09 -3.04 -17.27
N ALA A 252 -10.09 -2.57 -16.03
CA ALA A 252 -10.37 -1.18 -15.66
C ALA A 252 -9.18 -0.57 -14.87
N GLY A 253 -7.97 -0.62 -15.45
CA GLY A 253 -6.74 -0.12 -14.82
C GLY A 253 -5.79 -1.24 -14.38
N THR A 254 -4.47 -0.98 -14.45
CA THR A 254 -3.43 -1.96 -14.12
C THR A 254 -2.17 -1.26 -13.61
N CYS A 255 -1.83 -1.49 -12.35
CA CYS A 255 -0.51 -1.23 -11.80
C CYS A 255 0.41 -2.38 -12.22
N GLN A 256 1.39 -2.10 -13.09
CA GLN A 256 2.16 -3.18 -13.75
C GLN A 256 3.26 -3.77 -12.86
N ASN A 257 3.74 -3.03 -11.86
CA ASN A 257 4.70 -3.45 -10.86
C ASN A 257 4.55 -2.61 -9.58
N VAL A 258 4.52 -3.27 -8.43
CA VAL A 258 4.62 -2.64 -7.11
C VAL A 258 5.51 -3.48 -6.21
N ALA A 259 6.42 -2.84 -5.49
CA ALA A 259 7.25 -3.48 -4.48
C ALA A 259 6.48 -3.59 -3.17
N VAL A 260 6.43 -4.80 -2.63
CA VAL A 260 5.75 -5.15 -1.38
C VAL A 260 6.74 -5.83 -0.43
N GLU A 261 6.75 -5.41 0.82
CA GLU A 261 7.59 -6.00 1.85
C GLU A 261 6.84 -6.14 3.17
N ASN A 262 6.57 -7.37 3.59
CA ASN A 262 5.87 -7.70 4.84
C ASN A 262 6.70 -8.58 5.78
N THR A 263 7.97 -8.84 5.44
CA THR A 263 8.90 -9.64 6.24
C THR A 263 9.02 -9.06 7.64
N ARG A 264 9.08 -9.96 8.63
CA ARG A 264 9.26 -9.62 10.03
C ARG A 264 10.56 -10.22 10.53
N TYR A 265 11.10 -9.62 11.58
CA TYR A 265 12.36 -10.03 12.18
C TYR A 265 12.13 -10.47 13.62
N ARG A 266 12.82 -11.55 13.99
CA ARG A 266 12.92 -12.00 15.36
C ARG A 266 14.35 -11.76 15.86
N THR A 267 14.51 -10.93 16.89
CA THR A 267 15.82 -10.48 17.41
C THR A 267 15.81 -10.46 18.93
N LEU A 268 16.94 -10.83 19.55
CA LEU A 268 17.16 -10.74 20.99
C LEU A 268 18.04 -9.53 21.32
N HIS A 269 17.51 -8.56 22.04
CA HIS A 269 18.19 -7.31 22.38
C HIS A 269 18.80 -7.38 23.79
N HIS A 270 19.91 -6.68 24.01
CA HIS A 270 20.56 -6.45 25.32
C HIS A 270 20.73 -7.71 26.19
N PRO A 271 21.29 -8.82 25.67
CA PRO A 271 21.32 -10.10 26.38
C PRO A 271 22.08 -10.04 27.72
N ALA A 272 23.06 -9.13 27.85
CA ALA A 272 23.89 -8.95 29.03
C ALA A 272 23.31 -8.02 30.11
N TRP A 273 22.18 -7.35 29.82
CA TRP A 273 21.57 -6.36 30.71
C TRP A 273 20.12 -6.70 31.04
N MET A 274 19.22 -6.56 30.08
CA MET A 274 17.80 -6.89 30.20
C MET A 274 17.32 -7.48 28.88
N ALA A 275 17.57 -8.78 28.73
CA ALA A 275 17.29 -9.50 27.49
C ALA A 275 15.83 -9.29 27.05
N GLN A 276 15.65 -8.70 25.87
CA GLN A 276 14.33 -8.46 25.31
C GLN A 276 14.21 -9.13 23.94
N LEU A 277 13.37 -10.16 23.89
CA LEU A 277 13.02 -10.80 22.63
C LEU A 277 11.96 -9.99 21.90
N LYS A 278 12.28 -9.53 20.69
CA LYS A 278 11.33 -8.98 19.72
C LYS A 278 10.97 -10.10 18.75
N THR A 279 9.69 -10.49 18.70
CA THR A 279 9.25 -11.67 17.92
C THR A 279 8.74 -11.32 16.53
N SER A 280 8.45 -10.04 16.26
CA SER A 280 7.84 -9.58 14.99
C SER A 280 8.16 -8.11 14.71
N ALA A 281 9.44 -7.76 14.71
CA ALA A 281 9.89 -6.42 14.38
C ALA A 281 9.79 -6.16 12.85
N LEU A 282 9.55 -4.90 12.46
CA LEU A 282 9.51 -4.50 11.04
C LEU A 282 10.89 -4.56 10.37
N ALA A 283 11.96 -4.36 11.13
CA ALA A 283 13.34 -4.36 10.69
C ALA A 283 14.23 -4.77 11.86
N VAL A 284 15.50 -5.06 11.57
CA VAL A 284 16.53 -5.15 12.61
C VAL A 284 16.91 -3.73 13.02
N ALA A 285 16.89 -3.46 14.33
CA ALA A 285 17.36 -2.22 14.93
C ALA A 285 17.90 -2.54 16.33
N MET A 286 19.19 -2.83 16.43
CA MET A 286 19.83 -3.32 17.65
C MET A 286 20.99 -2.41 18.03
N VAL A 287 21.05 -2.02 19.30
CA VAL A 287 22.16 -1.28 19.89
C VAL A 287 22.70 -2.01 21.10
N ASP A 288 23.99 -1.93 21.36
CA ASP A 288 24.60 -2.40 22.61
C ASP A 288 25.86 -1.57 22.91
N VAL A 289 26.42 -1.70 24.11
CA VAL A 289 27.67 -1.04 24.52
C VAL A 289 28.71 -2.11 24.76
N GLU A 290 29.81 -2.09 24.01
CA GLU A 290 30.88 -3.10 24.06
C GLU A 290 31.39 -3.31 25.50
N GLU A 291 31.59 -2.22 26.23
CA GLU A 291 32.08 -2.23 27.61
C GLU A 291 31.13 -2.95 28.59
N LEU A 292 29.86 -3.17 28.20
CA LEU A 292 28.82 -3.77 29.04
C LEU A 292 28.45 -5.21 28.67
N ILE A 293 28.97 -5.76 27.55
CA ILE A 293 28.60 -7.09 27.04
C ILE A 293 28.89 -8.22 28.04
N VAL A 294 29.92 -8.08 28.89
CA VAL A 294 30.28 -9.08 29.91
C VAL A 294 29.50 -8.90 31.20
N ASN A 295 29.21 -7.65 31.59
CA ASN A 295 28.49 -7.31 32.81
C ASN A 295 27.73 -5.98 32.64
N GLY A 296 26.43 -6.07 32.34
CA GLY A 296 25.60 -4.88 32.12
C GLY A 296 25.51 -3.91 33.30
N CYS A 297 25.93 -4.32 34.50
CA CYS A 297 25.86 -3.50 35.71
C CYS A 297 27.18 -2.80 36.09
N SER A 298 28.30 -3.04 35.40
CA SER A 298 29.62 -2.55 35.84
C SER A 298 29.88 -1.06 35.60
N GLY A 299 29.05 -0.39 34.79
CA GLY A 299 29.34 0.95 34.29
C GLY A 299 30.52 0.96 33.31
N ILE A 300 30.84 2.15 32.79
CA ILE A 300 31.96 2.38 31.87
C ILE A 300 32.98 3.35 32.46
N GLY A 301 34.23 3.22 32.00
CA GLY A 301 35.32 4.16 32.26
C GLY A 301 35.32 5.31 31.25
N ASP A 302 36.49 5.67 30.73
CA ASP A 302 36.67 6.80 29.82
C ASP A 302 36.53 6.44 28.33
N THR A 303 35.96 5.27 28.03
CA THR A 303 35.67 4.81 26.67
C THR A 303 34.20 4.42 26.56
N LEU A 304 33.62 4.72 25.39
CA LEU A 304 32.28 4.30 25.01
C LEU A 304 32.34 3.82 23.57
N THR A 305 32.09 2.52 23.38
CA THR A 305 32.00 1.90 22.06
C THR A 305 30.59 1.36 21.89
N VAL A 306 29.78 2.05 21.10
CA VAL A 306 28.40 1.65 20.83
C VAL A 306 28.37 0.72 19.63
N ASN A 307 27.95 -0.51 19.80
CA ASN A 307 27.70 -1.43 18.70
C ASN A 307 26.29 -1.21 18.15
N TYR A 308 26.15 -1.20 16.82
CA TYR A 308 24.85 -1.05 16.19
C TYR A 308 24.67 -2.01 15.01
N THR A 309 23.43 -2.47 14.82
CA THR A 309 22.99 -3.22 13.65
C THR A 309 21.61 -2.76 13.22
N ALA A 310 21.45 -2.43 11.94
CA ALA A 310 20.19 -2.09 11.31
C ALA A 310 20.07 -2.78 9.95
N ALA A 311 18.97 -3.49 9.70
CA ALA A 311 18.79 -4.22 8.44
C ALA A 311 17.33 -4.30 8.01
N HIS A 312 17.10 -3.98 6.73
CA HIS A 312 15.83 -4.05 6.02
C HIS A 312 16.11 -3.78 4.52
N PRO A 313 15.42 -4.43 3.55
CA PRO A 313 15.65 -4.13 2.13
C PRO A 313 15.36 -2.67 1.75
N ASN A 314 14.42 -2.04 2.47
CA ASN A 314 14.09 -0.62 2.33
C ASN A 314 14.53 0.16 3.58
N LEU A 315 15.83 0.13 3.89
CA LEU A 315 16.38 0.86 5.02
C LEU A 315 16.47 2.35 4.70
N GLY A 316 16.04 3.19 5.63
CA GLY A 316 16.15 4.64 5.55
C GLY A 316 17.31 5.18 6.38
N THR A 317 17.10 6.36 6.94
CA THR A 317 18.07 7.01 7.82
C THR A 317 18.30 6.22 9.11
N ILE A 318 19.56 6.11 9.54
CA ILE A 318 19.96 5.55 10.83
C ILE A 318 20.63 6.66 11.64
N THR A 319 20.21 6.81 12.89
CA THR A 319 20.75 7.83 13.79
C THR A 319 21.05 7.21 15.15
N LEU A 320 22.18 7.62 15.74
CA LEU A 320 22.56 7.32 17.10
C LEU A 320 22.74 8.63 17.85
N THR A 321 22.08 8.74 18.99
CA THR A 321 22.18 9.89 19.88
C THR A 321 22.41 9.41 21.30
N MET A 322 23.02 10.26 22.14
CA MET A 322 23.18 9.99 23.55
C MET A 322 22.61 11.14 24.36
N THR A 323 21.87 10.83 25.42
CA THR A 323 21.28 11.82 26.33
C THR A 323 21.76 11.58 27.75
N GLY A 324 21.94 12.66 28.51
CA GLY A 324 22.46 12.67 29.88
C GLY A 324 22.86 14.08 30.28
N PRO A 325 23.47 14.29 31.47
CA PRO A 325 23.92 15.61 31.91
C PRO A 325 24.87 16.23 30.89
N GLY A 326 24.63 17.50 30.52
CA GLY A 326 25.42 18.20 29.51
C GLY A 326 25.06 17.87 28.04
N GLY A 327 24.16 16.91 27.81
CA GLY A 327 23.68 16.53 26.47
C GLY A 327 22.53 17.41 25.94
N PRO A 328 22.01 17.11 24.73
CA PRO A 328 22.23 15.89 23.94
C PRO A 328 23.59 15.84 23.25
N TYR A 329 24.09 14.62 23.06
CA TYR A 329 25.36 14.31 22.39
C TYR A 329 25.13 13.56 21.08
N THR A 330 26.02 13.80 20.12
CA THR A 330 26.01 13.11 18.82
C THR A 330 27.02 11.97 18.83
N LEU A 331 26.66 10.83 18.23
CA LEU A 331 27.56 9.70 18.03
C LEU A 331 27.97 9.63 16.55
N ALA A 332 29.27 9.50 16.29
CA ALA A 332 29.81 9.29 14.96
C ALA A 332 29.78 7.79 14.61
N LEU A 333 28.96 7.43 13.64
CA LEU A 333 28.87 6.05 13.12
C LEU A 333 30.13 5.70 12.30
N THR A 334 30.69 4.53 12.58
CA THR A 334 31.77 3.90 11.82
C THR A 334 31.28 2.55 11.29
N PRO A 335 30.68 2.52 10.09
CA PRO A 335 30.22 1.28 9.48
C PRO A 335 31.37 0.31 9.24
N ASN A 336 31.12 -0.98 9.46
CA ASN A 336 32.05 -2.04 9.11
C ASN A 336 32.20 -2.15 7.58
N ALA A 337 33.34 -2.65 7.11
CA ALA A 337 33.66 -2.74 5.67
C ALA A 337 32.64 -3.56 4.84
N GLY A 338 31.89 -4.46 5.47
CA GLY A 338 30.83 -5.26 4.84
C GLY A 338 29.43 -4.63 4.89
N ALA A 339 29.28 -3.42 5.42
CA ALA A 339 27.99 -2.74 5.49
C ALA A 339 27.49 -2.37 4.09
N THR A 340 26.20 -2.58 3.84
CA THR A 340 25.52 -2.26 2.58
C THR A 340 24.25 -1.48 2.85
N PRO A 341 23.65 -0.77 1.87
CA PRO A 341 22.42 -0.02 2.11
C PRO A 341 21.30 -0.80 2.86
N PRO A 342 21.00 -2.08 2.56
CA PRO A 342 19.99 -2.85 3.31
C PRO A 342 20.48 -3.50 4.61
N ASN A 343 21.78 -3.40 4.93
CA ASN A 343 22.41 -4.05 6.08
C ASN A 343 23.57 -3.21 6.62
N GLN A 344 23.25 -2.32 7.54
CA GLN A 344 24.16 -1.37 8.16
C GLN A 344 24.54 -1.85 9.55
N PHE A 345 25.83 -1.99 9.82
CA PHE A 345 26.33 -2.44 11.12
C PHE A 345 27.74 -1.94 11.35
N GLY A 346 28.13 -1.80 12.61
CA GLY A 346 29.45 -1.31 12.99
C GLY A 346 29.47 -0.78 14.41
N THR A 347 30.36 0.19 14.64
CA THR A 347 30.52 0.85 15.93
C THR A 347 30.22 2.33 15.82
N ALA A 348 29.92 2.99 16.94
CA ALA A 348 29.84 4.43 17.04
C ALA A 348 30.52 4.91 18.32
N THR A 349 31.12 6.10 18.24
CA THR A 349 31.81 6.74 19.35
C THR A 349 31.31 8.17 19.50
N LEU A 350 31.58 8.80 20.65
CA LEU A 350 31.20 10.19 20.90
C LEU A 350 31.86 11.11 19.88
N ALA A 351 31.07 11.93 19.19
CA ALA A 351 31.57 12.82 18.18
C ALA A 351 32.34 14.00 18.81
N PRO A 352 33.51 14.40 18.29
CA PRO A 352 34.20 15.60 18.73
C PRO A 352 33.31 16.85 18.65
N PRO A 353 33.48 17.84 19.55
CA PRO A 353 34.59 17.98 20.51
C PRO A 353 34.40 17.18 21.81
N ASP A 354 33.26 16.50 21.99
CA ASP A 354 32.96 15.78 23.21
C ASP A 354 33.84 14.53 23.36
N SER A 355 34.16 14.18 24.60
CA SER A 355 34.88 12.96 24.92
C SER A 355 34.30 12.32 26.18
N VAL A 356 34.37 10.98 26.25
CA VAL A 356 33.78 10.22 27.36
C VAL A 356 34.42 10.55 28.70
N GLY A 357 35.74 10.82 28.72
CA GLY A 357 36.44 11.25 29.92
C GLY A 357 36.02 12.64 30.46
N ALA A 358 35.36 13.47 29.63
CA ALA A 358 34.82 14.76 30.05
C ALA A 358 33.37 14.68 30.56
N LEU A 359 32.72 13.51 30.45
CA LEU A 359 31.36 13.30 30.93
C LEU A 359 31.33 13.26 32.46
N ALA A 360 30.31 13.89 33.05
CA ALA A 360 30.09 13.78 34.49
C ALA A 360 29.74 12.33 34.88
N PRO A 361 30.19 11.83 36.05
CA PRO A 361 29.75 10.53 36.57
C PRO A 361 28.23 10.50 36.77
N CYS A 362 27.52 9.89 35.83
CA CYS A 362 26.06 9.85 35.79
C CYS A 362 25.54 8.74 34.86
N ALA A 363 24.22 8.60 34.79
CA ALA A 363 23.57 7.73 33.82
C ALA A 363 23.37 8.46 32.49
N TYR A 364 23.64 7.75 31.39
CA TYR A 364 23.43 8.19 30.02
C TYR A 364 22.63 7.14 29.27
N ILE A 365 21.86 7.57 28.26
CA ILE A 365 21.06 6.69 27.42
C ILE A 365 21.48 6.89 25.97
N VAL A 366 21.93 5.81 25.35
CA VAL A 366 22.15 5.73 23.91
C VAL A 366 20.84 5.31 23.24
N THR A 367 20.44 6.05 22.21
CA THR A 367 19.22 5.79 21.44
C THR A 367 19.58 5.59 19.98
N LEU A 368 19.31 4.39 19.48
CA LEU A 368 19.30 4.05 18.07
C LEU A 368 17.91 4.31 17.50
N SER A 369 17.84 5.10 16.43
CA SER A 369 16.63 5.33 15.66
C SER A 369 16.86 4.92 14.21
N VAL A 370 16.11 3.91 13.77
CA VAL A 370 16.17 3.33 12.42
C VAL A 370 14.88 3.63 11.67
N GLN A 371 15.00 4.37 10.57
CA GLN A 371 13.89 4.59 9.66
C GLN A 371 13.76 3.42 8.68
N VAL A 372 12.52 3.01 8.44
CA VAL A 372 12.17 2.01 7.43
C VAL A 372 11.32 2.66 6.35
N LEU A 373 11.74 2.55 5.09
CA LEU A 373 11.09 3.15 3.93
C LEU A 373 9.93 2.25 3.47
N LEU A 374 8.89 2.17 4.29
CA LEU A 374 7.63 1.51 3.98
C LEU A 374 6.45 2.48 3.99
N THR A 375 5.35 2.12 3.34
CA THR A 375 4.10 2.88 3.31
C THR A 375 2.88 1.95 3.20
N THR A 376 1.79 2.27 3.89
CA THR A 376 0.48 1.63 3.66
C THR A 376 -0.26 2.27 2.48
N GLY A 377 0.34 3.31 1.88
CA GLY A 377 -0.30 4.20 0.92
C GLY A 377 -0.99 5.40 1.60
N ASP A 378 -1.35 5.28 2.87
CA ASP A 378 -2.03 6.34 3.65
C ASP A 378 -1.18 6.82 4.85
N SER A 379 -0.23 6.00 5.32
CA SER A 379 0.68 6.31 6.41
C SER A 379 2.03 5.62 6.24
N VAL A 380 3.01 6.07 7.01
CA VAL A 380 4.36 5.48 7.11
C VAL A 380 4.60 5.03 8.55
N PRO A 381 5.37 3.95 8.79
CA PRO A 381 5.69 3.55 10.15
C PRO A 381 6.60 4.58 10.83
N ASP A 382 6.45 4.70 12.15
CA ASP A 382 7.42 5.41 12.98
C ASP A 382 8.80 4.73 12.90
N ASN A 383 9.84 5.49 13.25
CA ASN A 383 11.18 4.91 13.36
C ASN A 383 11.21 3.83 14.43
N LEU A 384 11.94 2.75 14.17
CA LEU A 384 12.23 1.75 15.18
C LEU A 384 13.26 2.30 16.15
N ILE A 385 12.94 2.23 17.44
CA ILE A 385 13.80 2.71 18.51
C ILE A 385 14.32 1.53 19.31
N ASP A 386 15.64 1.51 19.53
CA ASP A 386 16.28 0.67 20.53
C ASP A 386 17.19 1.52 21.42
N GLN A 387 17.23 1.19 22.71
CA GLN A 387 17.91 2.01 23.71
C GLN A 387 18.69 1.16 24.69
N ILE A 388 19.86 1.64 25.05
CA ILE A 388 20.67 1.08 26.13
C ILE A 388 21.15 2.19 27.05
N ALA A 389 21.04 1.97 28.36
CA ALA A 389 21.54 2.90 29.37
C ALA A 389 22.87 2.38 29.95
N PHE A 390 23.74 3.29 30.33
CA PHE A 390 24.98 2.98 31.03
C PHE A 390 25.28 4.03 32.10
N CYS A 391 26.09 3.65 33.09
CA CYS A 391 26.60 4.57 34.12
C CYS A 391 28.08 4.89 33.83
N LYS A 392 28.43 6.17 33.77
CA LYS A 392 29.84 6.62 33.77
C LYS A 392 30.35 6.63 35.21
N ALA A 393 31.46 5.93 35.45
CA ALA A 393 32.15 5.91 36.74
C ALA A 393 32.96 7.20 36.99
#